data_AF-A0A8T5GW83-F1
#
_entry.id   AF-A0A8T5GW83-F1
#
_cell.length_a   1.000
_cell.length_b   1.000
_cell.length_c   1.000
_cell.angle_alpha   90.00
_cell.angle_beta   90.00
_cell.angle_gamma   90.00
#
_symmetry.space_group_name_H-M   'P 1'
#
loop_
_entity.id
_entity.type
_entity.pdbx_description
1 polymer ?
#
loop_
_entity_poly.entity_id
_entity_poly.type
_entity_poly.pdbx_seq_one_letter_code
_entity_poly.pdbx_strand_id
1 'polypeptide(L)'
;MTSSFLLVENGGPSFSERLEDAYTHCESIARAASSSFFRSFRHLPDPKRKAVNALYAFCRRVDDIVDGDWLPSEDLSHLDTVTSERLTELLESREANAIYSNNEHHERLRALMLFRSRLDDIEQGLPMSDQIFIALADTLQRYPIETDHLRELINGMEDDLFETNYARFED
;
A
#
# COMPACT_ATOMS: atom_id res chain seq x y z
N MET A 1 -30.67 4.29 -16.92
CA MET A 1 -29.95 4.78 -18.11
C MET A 1 -28.87 3.76 -18.43
N THR A 2 -29.04 3.06 -19.54
CA THR A 2 -28.24 1.92 -19.98
C THR A 2 -26.85 2.42 -20.38
N SER A 3 -25.84 2.12 -19.57
CA SER A 3 -24.48 2.61 -19.79
C SER A 3 -23.83 1.85 -20.94
N SER A 4 -23.38 2.62 -21.92
CA SER A 4 -22.70 2.20 -23.14
C SER A 4 -21.29 1.70 -22.82
N PHE A 5 -21.17 0.45 -22.38
CA PHE A 5 -19.88 -0.18 -22.04
C PHE A 5 -19.68 -1.53 -22.76
N LEU A 6 -20.04 -1.58 -24.04
CA LEU A 6 -19.80 -2.73 -24.91
C LEU A 6 -18.96 -2.33 -26.13
N LEU A 7 -17.66 -2.14 -25.88
CA LEU A 7 -16.62 -2.58 -26.82
C LEU A 7 -15.58 -3.33 -26.00
N VAL A 8 -15.92 -4.57 -25.67
CA VAL A 8 -14.99 -5.58 -25.18
C VAL A 8 -14.13 -5.99 -26.37
N GLU A 9 -12.83 -5.68 -26.32
CA GLU A 9 -11.85 -6.41 -27.12
C GLU A 9 -11.76 -7.84 -26.58
N ASN A 10 -12.18 -8.81 -27.41
CA ASN A 10 -12.21 -10.22 -27.05
C ASN A 10 -10.78 -10.77 -26.93
N GLY A 11 -10.34 -11.07 -25.71
CA GLY A 11 -9.09 -11.79 -25.44
C GLY A 11 -8.46 -11.54 -24.07
N GLY A 12 -8.85 -10.46 -23.37
CA GLY A 12 -8.36 -10.16 -22.02
C GLY A 12 -9.18 -10.82 -20.90
N PRO A 13 -8.59 -11.06 -19.71
CA PRO A 13 -9.33 -11.52 -18.55
C PRO A 13 -10.43 -10.52 -18.15
N SER A 14 -11.58 -11.04 -17.77
CA SER A 14 -12.70 -10.26 -17.24
C SER A 14 -12.31 -9.53 -15.96
N PHE A 15 -13.06 -8.48 -15.59
CA PHE A 15 -12.84 -7.77 -14.33
C PHE A 15 -12.94 -8.71 -13.12
N SER A 16 -13.87 -9.66 -13.14
CA SER A 16 -14.04 -10.64 -12.05
C SER A 16 -12.83 -11.56 -11.90
N GLU A 17 -12.21 -11.99 -13.01
CA GLU A 17 -11.00 -12.82 -12.98
C GLU A 17 -9.82 -12.01 -12.42
N ARG A 18 -9.61 -10.79 -12.90
CA ARG A 18 -8.55 -9.91 -12.38
C ARG A 18 -8.71 -9.63 -10.88
N LEU A 19 -9.94 -9.44 -10.40
CA LEU A 19 -10.22 -9.23 -8.99
C LEU A 19 -9.93 -10.48 -8.15
N GLU A 20 -10.28 -11.67 -8.64
CA GLU A 20 -9.99 -12.92 -7.95
C GLU A 20 -8.48 -13.21 -7.90
N ASP A 21 -7.77 -12.94 -8.99
CA ASP A 21 -6.31 -13.04 -9.06
C ASP A 21 -5.64 -12.07 -8.07
N ALA A 22 -6.16 -10.84 -7.97
CA ALA A 22 -5.70 -9.83 -7.02
C ALA A 22 -5.85 -10.30 -5.57
N TYR A 23 -7.01 -10.86 -5.19
CA TYR A 23 -7.20 -11.43 -3.86
C TYR A 23 -6.32 -12.65 -3.59
N THR A 24 -6.12 -13.50 -4.59
CA THR A 24 -5.21 -14.66 -4.50
C THR A 24 -3.77 -14.22 -4.28
N HIS A 25 -3.34 -13.16 -4.96
CA HIS A 25 -2.02 -12.56 -4.75
C HIS A 25 -1.86 -12.05 -3.31
N CYS A 26 -2.84 -11.29 -2.80
CA CYS A 26 -2.83 -10.80 -1.43
C CYS A 26 -2.79 -11.95 -0.40
N GLU A 27 -3.54 -13.03 -0.65
CA GLU A 27 -3.51 -14.22 0.19
C GLU A 27 -2.11 -14.87 0.21
N SER A 28 -1.42 -14.89 -0.93
CA SER A 28 -0.06 -15.43 -1.03
C SER A 28 0.95 -14.64 -0.18
N ILE A 29 0.85 -13.29 -0.20
CA ILE A 29 1.68 -12.40 0.62
C ILE A 29 1.39 -12.66 2.10
N ALA A 30 0.11 -12.65 2.50
CA ALA A 30 -0.29 -12.86 3.88
C ALA A 30 0.17 -14.21 4.43
N ARG A 31 0.07 -15.27 3.62
CA ARG A 31 0.51 -16.61 3.96
C ARG A 31 2.03 -16.72 4.10
N ALA A 32 2.78 -16.04 3.23
CA ALA A 32 4.24 -16.05 3.24
C ALA A 32 4.82 -15.28 4.44
N ALA A 33 4.22 -14.14 4.79
CA ALA A 33 4.73 -13.27 5.84
C ALA A 33 4.46 -13.79 7.26
N SER A 34 3.28 -14.37 7.54
CA SER A 34 2.98 -14.85 8.89
C SER A 34 1.97 -16.00 8.96
N SER A 35 2.46 -17.18 9.35
CA SER A 35 1.62 -18.36 9.54
C SER A 35 0.63 -18.23 10.71
N SER A 36 0.95 -17.46 11.75
CA SER A 36 0.08 -17.23 12.91
C SER A 36 -1.04 -16.26 12.59
N PHE A 37 -0.74 -15.15 11.92
CA PHE A 37 -1.76 -14.20 11.43
C PHE A 37 -2.69 -14.89 10.45
N PHE A 38 -2.14 -15.54 9.41
CA PHE A 38 -2.92 -16.22 8.38
C PHE A 38 -3.88 -17.27 8.96
N ARG A 39 -3.42 -18.05 9.95
CA ARG A 39 -4.27 -19.06 10.60
C ARG A 39 -5.34 -18.47 11.50
N SER A 40 -5.12 -17.30 12.10
CA SER A 40 -6.05 -16.66 13.03
C SER A 40 -7.39 -16.32 12.37
N PHE A 41 -7.37 -15.97 11.07
CA PHE A 41 -8.57 -15.59 10.32
C PHE A 41 -9.20 -16.72 9.50
N ARG A 42 -8.71 -17.96 9.62
CA ARG A 42 -9.20 -19.10 8.81
C ARG A 42 -10.70 -19.39 8.96
N HIS A 43 -11.29 -18.96 10.08
CA HIS A 43 -12.70 -19.16 10.41
C HIS A 43 -13.62 -18.06 9.88
N LEU A 44 -13.08 -16.98 9.31
CA LEU A 44 -13.89 -15.93 8.69
C LEU A 44 -14.56 -16.46 7.40
N PRO A 45 -15.78 -15.98 7.08
CA PRO A 45 -16.37 -16.15 5.76
C PRO A 45 -15.41 -15.69 4.65
N ASP A 46 -15.48 -16.35 3.49
CA ASP A 46 -14.56 -16.10 2.37
C ASP A 46 -14.41 -14.61 2.01
N PRO A 47 -15.48 -13.81 1.86
CA PRO A 47 -15.35 -12.40 1.51
C PRO A 47 -14.63 -11.55 2.57
N LYS A 48 -14.75 -11.90 3.85
CA LYS A 48 -14.06 -11.19 4.93
C LYS A 48 -12.59 -11.60 5.01
N ARG A 49 -12.29 -12.87 4.76
CA ARG A 49 -10.91 -13.36 4.74
C ARG A 49 -10.10 -12.73 3.60
N LYS A 50 -10.71 -12.65 2.41
CA LYS A 50 -10.16 -11.94 1.26
C LYS A 50 -9.82 -10.47 1.57
N ALA A 51 -10.76 -9.76 2.19
CA ALA A 51 -10.55 -8.39 2.65
C ALA A 51 -9.41 -8.25 3.67
N VAL A 52 -9.35 -9.13 4.67
CA VAL A 52 -8.26 -9.15 5.65
C VAL A 52 -6.90 -9.40 4.97
N ASN A 53 -6.85 -10.32 4.01
CA ASN A 53 -5.62 -10.59 3.26
C ASN A 53 -5.19 -9.38 2.43
N ALA A 54 -6.12 -8.66 1.80
CA ALA A 54 -5.81 -7.46 1.02
C ALA A 54 -5.23 -6.34 1.89
N LEU A 55 -5.88 -6.04 3.03
CA LEU A 55 -5.38 -5.08 4.01
C LEU A 55 -4.01 -5.48 4.55
N TYR A 56 -3.85 -6.76 4.91
CA TYR A 56 -2.58 -7.24 5.43
C TYR A 56 -1.46 -7.20 4.38
N ALA A 57 -1.75 -7.53 3.12
CA ALA A 57 -0.79 -7.44 2.04
C ALA A 57 -0.32 -6.00 1.80
N PHE A 58 -1.22 -5.01 1.92
CA PHE A 58 -0.86 -3.60 1.91
C PHE A 58 0.08 -3.27 3.08
N CYS A 59 -0.31 -3.57 4.32
CA CYS A 59 0.52 -3.28 5.50
C CYS A 59 1.89 -3.93 5.42
N ARG A 60 1.96 -5.22 5.03
CA ARG A 60 3.22 -5.93 4.93
C ARG A 60 4.12 -5.33 3.85
N ARG A 61 3.55 -4.85 2.75
CA ARG A 61 4.35 -4.23 1.69
C ARG A 61 4.94 -2.90 2.12
N VAL A 62 4.20 -2.11 2.90
CA VAL A 62 4.72 -0.87 3.49
C VAL A 62 5.88 -1.17 4.45
N ASP A 63 5.73 -2.18 5.30
CA ASP A 63 6.78 -2.67 6.22
C ASP A 63 8.03 -3.15 5.45
N ASP A 64 7.85 -3.96 4.39
CA ASP A 64 8.95 -4.43 3.52
C ASP A 64 9.71 -3.26 2.85
N ILE A 65 9.05 -2.13 2.55
CA ILE A 65 9.69 -0.93 2.01
C ILE A 65 10.63 -0.30 3.05
N VAL A 66 10.13 -0.14 4.29
CA VAL A 66 10.89 0.46 5.38
C VAL A 66 12.09 -0.40 5.74
N ASP A 67 11.91 -1.73 5.82
CA ASP A 67 12.98 -2.69 6.07
C ASP A 67 14.01 -2.75 4.92
N GLY A 68 13.59 -2.38 3.70
CA GLY A 68 14.39 -2.48 2.48
C GLY A 68 14.37 -3.86 1.84
N ASP A 69 13.43 -4.73 2.26
CA ASP A 69 13.20 -6.06 1.71
C ASP A 69 12.45 -6.02 0.36
N TRP A 70 11.78 -4.90 0.06
CA TRP A 70 11.08 -4.72 -1.20
C TRP A 70 11.05 -3.27 -1.68
N LEU A 71 11.20 -3.09 -3.00
CA LEU A 71 10.92 -1.84 -3.70
C LEU A 71 10.10 -2.11 -4.97
N PRO A 72 9.25 -1.15 -5.41
CA PRO A 72 8.55 -1.25 -6.67
C PRO A 72 9.51 -1.36 -7.85
N SER A 73 9.22 -2.24 -8.80
CA SER A 73 10.01 -2.38 -10.04
C SER A 73 9.61 -1.38 -11.13
N GLU A 74 8.57 -0.60 -10.91
CA GLU A 74 8.08 0.41 -11.86
C GLU A 74 8.94 1.69 -11.81
N ASP A 75 8.84 2.51 -12.87
CA ASP A 75 9.55 3.78 -12.92
C ASP A 75 8.84 4.84 -12.05
N LEU A 76 9.52 5.25 -10.98
CA LEU A 76 9.04 6.23 -10.01
C LEU A 76 9.65 7.62 -10.19
N SER A 77 10.35 7.89 -11.31
CA SER A 77 10.96 9.21 -11.57
C SER A 77 9.95 10.36 -11.50
N HIS A 78 8.69 10.09 -11.84
CA HIS A 78 7.59 11.05 -11.73
C HIS A 78 7.28 11.48 -10.29
N LEU A 79 7.75 10.73 -9.28
CA LEU A 79 7.59 11.03 -7.86
C LEU A 79 8.82 11.71 -7.23
N ASP A 80 9.90 11.94 -7.98
CA ASP A 80 11.15 12.47 -7.40
C ASP A 80 10.95 13.85 -6.76
N THR A 81 10.17 14.72 -7.41
CA THR A 81 9.86 16.06 -6.89
C THR A 81 9.08 16.00 -5.58
N VAL A 82 7.95 15.28 -5.56
CA VAL A 82 7.10 15.18 -4.37
C VAL A 82 7.82 14.45 -3.23
N THR A 83 8.67 13.47 -3.54
CA THR A 83 9.51 12.77 -2.55
C THR A 83 10.51 13.74 -1.92
N SER A 84 11.15 14.59 -2.72
CA SER A 84 12.13 15.58 -2.23
C SER A 84 11.47 16.66 -1.36
N GLU A 85 10.28 17.11 -1.76
CA GLU A 85 9.47 18.05 -0.97
C GLU A 85 9.07 17.41 0.37
N ARG A 86 8.52 16.19 0.33
CA ARG A 86 8.16 15.45 1.55
C ARG A 86 9.36 15.24 2.46
N LEU A 87 10.51 14.83 1.92
CA LEU A 87 11.74 14.66 2.70
C LEU A 87 12.14 15.96 3.42
N THR A 88 12.02 17.09 2.74
CA THR A 88 12.33 18.41 3.33
C THR A 88 11.39 18.71 4.50
N GLU A 89 10.08 18.50 4.34
CA GLU A 89 9.10 18.67 5.42
C GLU A 89 9.41 17.78 6.64
N LEU A 90 9.78 16.52 6.40
CA LEU A 90 10.08 15.56 7.46
C LEU A 90 11.36 15.93 8.22
N LEU A 91 12.39 16.43 7.53
CA LEU A 91 13.62 16.89 8.16
C LEU A 91 13.40 18.18 8.95
N GLU A 92 12.64 19.13 8.42
CA GLU A 92 12.34 20.41 9.08
C GLU A 92 11.49 20.22 10.35
N SER A 93 10.53 19.30 10.31
CA SER A 93 9.62 19.07 11.44
C SER A 93 10.26 18.32 12.60
N ARG A 94 11.37 17.60 12.39
CA ARG A 94 11.88 16.60 13.36
C ARG A 94 13.25 16.87 13.96
N GLU A 95 13.98 17.89 13.51
CA GLU A 95 15.40 18.10 13.86
C GLU A 95 16.25 16.80 13.74
N ALA A 96 15.85 15.88 12.85
CA ALA A 96 16.31 14.51 12.84
C ALA A 96 17.37 14.25 11.76
N ASN A 97 18.21 13.24 12.00
CA ASN A 97 19.10 12.68 10.98
C ASN A 97 18.46 11.44 10.35
N ALA A 98 18.65 11.25 9.05
CA ALA A 98 18.20 10.05 8.35
C ALA A 98 19.04 8.83 8.80
N ILE A 99 18.38 7.67 8.99
CA ILE A 99 19.05 6.42 9.39
C ILE A 99 19.87 5.81 8.24
N TYR A 100 19.40 5.99 7.01
CA TYR A 100 19.96 5.35 5.82
C TYR A 100 20.80 6.31 4.99
N SER A 101 21.57 5.76 4.03
CA SER A 101 22.23 6.60 3.05
C SER A 101 21.21 7.46 2.29
N ASN A 102 21.59 8.68 1.88
CA ASN A 102 20.67 9.61 1.21
C ASN A 102 19.94 8.96 0.01
N ASN A 103 20.59 8.05 -0.71
CA ASN A 103 19.97 7.34 -1.83
C ASN A 103 18.94 6.28 -1.38
N GLU A 104 19.30 5.40 -0.44
CA GLU A 104 18.39 4.37 0.08
C GLU A 104 17.19 4.99 0.79
N HIS A 105 17.42 6.04 1.58
CA HIS A 105 16.34 6.78 2.24
C HIS A 105 15.37 7.36 1.21
N HIS A 106 15.89 8.01 0.16
CA HIS A 106 15.06 8.59 -0.91
C HIS A 106 14.29 7.49 -1.67
N GLU A 107 14.91 6.34 -1.97
CA GLU A 107 14.23 5.24 -2.65
C GLU A 107 13.08 4.66 -1.83
N ARG A 108 13.28 4.45 -0.52
CA ARG A 108 12.25 3.96 0.40
C ARG A 108 11.11 4.96 0.54
N LEU A 109 11.43 6.23 0.79
CA LEU A 109 10.42 7.28 0.88
C LEU A 109 9.64 7.42 -0.43
N ARG A 110 10.30 7.33 -1.58
CA ARG A 110 9.64 7.37 -2.91
C ARG A 110 8.67 6.21 -3.11
N ALA A 111 9.02 5.01 -2.63
CA ALA A 111 8.12 3.86 -2.65
C ALA A 111 6.90 4.06 -1.72
N LEU A 112 7.07 4.70 -0.56
CA LEU A 112 5.93 5.11 0.29
C LEU A 112 5.05 6.18 -0.40
N MET A 113 5.65 7.12 -1.13
CA MET A 113 4.92 8.11 -1.93
C MET A 113 4.09 7.46 -3.04
N LEU A 114 4.60 6.39 -3.68
CA LEU A 114 3.81 5.61 -4.62
C LEU A 114 2.55 5.06 -3.93
N PHE A 115 2.68 4.50 -2.73
CA PHE A 115 1.56 3.93 -1.99
C PHE A 115 0.51 4.99 -1.66
N ARG A 116 0.91 6.21 -1.29
CA ARG A 116 0.00 7.34 -1.11
C ARG A 116 -0.74 7.70 -2.41
N SER A 117 0.02 7.86 -3.49
CA SER A 117 -0.54 8.17 -4.82
C SER A 117 -1.59 7.13 -5.24
N ARG A 118 -1.36 5.85 -4.95
CA ARG A 118 -2.35 4.78 -5.21
C ARG A 118 -3.60 4.88 -4.33
N LEU A 119 -3.49 5.36 -3.09
CA LEU A 119 -4.68 5.62 -2.26
C LEU A 119 -5.49 6.79 -2.84
N ASP A 120 -4.82 7.83 -3.34
CA ASP A 120 -5.47 8.95 -4.01
C ASP A 120 -6.16 8.51 -5.32
N ASP A 121 -5.53 7.61 -6.08
CA ASP A 121 -6.11 6.98 -7.27
C ASP A 121 -7.41 6.23 -6.91
N ILE A 122 -7.42 5.48 -5.80
CA ILE A 122 -8.59 4.74 -5.32
C ILE A 122 -9.74 5.69 -4.96
N GLU A 123 -9.45 6.77 -4.23
CA GLU A 123 -10.47 7.76 -3.86
C GLU A 123 -11.07 8.48 -5.07
N GLN A 124 -10.25 8.74 -6.09
CA GLN A 124 -10.68 9.33 -7.35
C GLN A 124 -11.41 8.32 -8.27
N GLY A 125 -11.43 7.04 -7.90
CA GLY A 125 -12.04 5.98 -8.71
C GLY A 125 -11.26 5.67 -10.00
N LEU A 126 -9.95 5.93 -10.00
CA LEU A 126 -9.07 5.63 -11.12
C LEU A 126 -8.79 4.12 -11.22
N PRO A 127 -8.58 3.59 -12.43
CA PRO A 127 -8.35 2.17 -12.63
C PRO A 127 -6.97 1.74 -12.10
N MET A 128 -6.96 0.72 -11.26
CA MET A 128 -5.74 0.11 -10.73
C MET A 128 -5.21 -1.02 -11.62
N SER A 129 -3.89 -1.07 -11.81
CA SER A 129 -3.17 -2.16 -12.49
C SER A 129 -2.49 -3.12 -11.51
N ASP A 130 -2.08 -2.62 -10.33
CA ASP A 130 -1.41 -3.41 -9.31
C ASP A 130 -2.40 -4.32 -8.55
N GLN A 131 -2.01 -5.58 -8.34
CA GLN A 131 -2.85 -6.61 -7.74
C GLN A 131 -3.24 -6.30 -6.28
N ILE A 132 -2.33 -5.73 -5.48
CA ILE A 132 -2.64 -5.36 -4.09
C ILE A 132 -3.71 -4.26 -4.11
N PHE A 133 -3.52 -3.24 -4.94
CA PHE A 133 -4.43 -2.09 -4.98
C PHE A 133 -5.78 -2.41 -5.64
N ILE A 134 -5.86 -3.34 -6.59
CA ILE A 134 -7.13 -3.85 -7.12
C ILE A 134 -7.96 -4.50 -5.99
N ALA A 135 -7.36 -5.39 -5.21
CA ALA A 135 -8.04 -6.06 -4.10
C ALA A 135 -8.39 -5.09 -2.96
N LEU A 136 -7.48 -4.15 -2.68
CA LEU A 136 -7.68 -3.12 -1.67
C LEU A 136 -8.84 -2.19 -2.05
N ALA A 137 -8.91 -1.70 -3.29
CA ALA A 137 -9.99 -0.84 -3.76
C ALA A 137 -11.37 -1.51 -3.59
N ASP A 138 -11.50 -2.78 -4.00
CA ASP A 138 -12.74 -3.55 -3.79
C ASP A 138 -13.03 -3.78 -2.31
N THR A 139 -12.01 -3.98 -1.47
CA THR A 139 -12.15 -4.11 -0.02
C THR A 139 -12.68 -2.82 0.61
N LEU A 140 -12.08 -1.67 0.29
CA LEU A 140 -12.48 -0.36 0.82
C LEU A 140 -13.88 0.05 0.35
N GLN A 141 -14.31 -0.39 -0.83
CA GLN A 141 -15.67 -0.17 -1.28
C GLN A 141 -16.71 -1.01 -0.51
N ARG A 142 -16.33 -2.23 -0.10
CA ARG A 142 -17.24 -3.20 0.55
C ARG A 142 -17.40 -2.99 2.05
N TYR A 143 -16.38 -2.46 2.69
CA TYR A 143 -16.33 -2.27 4.14
C TYR A 143 -16.11 -0.80 4.48
N PRO A 144 -16.70 -0.28 5.57
CA PRO A 144 -16.57 1.14 5.95
C PRO A 144 -15.18 1.41 6.54
N ILE A 145 -14.15 1.33 5.70
CA ILE A 145 -12.76 1.59 6.06
C ILE A 145 -12.36 2.85 5.30
N GLU A 146 -12.04 3.90 6.05
CA GLU A 146 -11.57 5.15 5.47
C GLU A 146 -10.08 5.02 5.12
N THR A 147 -9.74 5.44 3.91
CA THR A 147 -8.39 5.53 3.35
C THR A 147 -7.43 6.34 4.20
N ASP A 148 -7.93 7.30 4.98
CA ASP A 148 -7.13 8.08 5.92
C ASP A 148 -6.41 7.20 6.96
N HIS A 149 -7.03 6.10 7.43
CA HIS A 149 -6.36 5.16 8.33
C HIS A 149 -5.12 4.51 7.69
N LEU A 150 -5.16 4.29 6.36
CA LEU A 150 -4.02 3.75 5.62
C LEU A 150 -2.94 4.81 5.39
N ARG A 151 -3.33 6.09 5.25
CA ARG A 151 -2.37 7.21 5.20
C ARG A 151 -1.68 7.43 6.53
N GLU A 152 -2.39 7.29 7.64
CA GLU A 152 -1.79 7.33 8.99
C GLU A 152 -0.81 6.17 9.20
N LEU A 153 -1.10 4.99 8.65
CA LEU A 153 -0.13 3.88 8.66
C LEU A 153 1.14 4.25 7.88
N ILE A 154 1.00 4.87 6.70
CA ILE A 154 2.17 5.34 5.94
C ILE A 154 2.91 6.45 6.71
N ASN A 155 2.23 7.36 7.40
CA ASN A 155 2.88 8.37 8.24
C ASN A 155 3.82 7.71 9.26
N GLY A 156 3.33 6.74 10.02
CA GLY A 156 4.17 6.04 11.01
C GLY A 156 5.35 5.30 10.38
N MET A 157 5.18 4.77 9.17
CA MET A 157 6.24 4.07 8.44
C MET A 157 7.28 5.02 7.84
N GLU A 158 6.88 6.26 7.52
CA GLU A 158 7.83 7.34 7.20
C GLU A 158 8.68 7.73 8.42
N ASP A 159 8.10 7.68 9.63
CA ASP A 159 8.81 8.01 10.87
C ASP A 159 9.93 7.02 11.16
N ASP A 160 9.70 5.73 10.90
CA ASP A 160 10.69 4.66 11.05
C ASP A 160 11.92 4.82 10.13
N LEU A 161 11.88 5.70 9.12
CA LEU A 161 13.05 6.01 8.28
C LEU A 161 14.05 6.99 8.92
N PHE A 162 13.72 7.57 10.08
CA PHE A 162 14.53 8.55 10.79
C PHE A 162 14.93 8.06 12.17
N GLU A 163 16.06 8.55 12.70
CA GLU A 163 16.49 8.17 14.04
C GLU A 163 15.46 8.65 15.05
N THR A 164 14.84 7.71 15.75
CA THR A 164 13.84 8.02 16.76
C THR A 164 14.52 8.25 18.10
N ASN A 165 14.35 9.45 18.64
CA ASN A 165 14.66 9.76 20.03
C ASN A 165 13.38 9.59 20.88
N TYR A 166 12.73 8.41 20.85
CA TYR A 166 11.53 8.17 21.66
C TYR A 166 11.90 8.23 23.14
N ALA A 167 11.52 9.32 23.82
CA ALA A 167 11.59 9.40 25.28
C ALA A 167 10.29 8.86 25.91
N ARG A 168 9.16 8.93 25.20
CA ARG A 168 7.82 8.49 25.62
C ARG A 168 6.97 7.99 24.45
N PHE A 169 5.85 7.34 24.79
CA PHE A 169 4.88 6.75 23.84
C PHE A 169 4.08 7.78 23.02
N GLU A 170 4.08 9.05 23.45
CA GLU A 170 3.39 10.16 22.76
C GLU A 170 4.33 10.95 21.83
N ASP A 171 5.62 10.61 21.80
CA ASP A 171 6.62 11.17 20.88
C ASP A 171 6.58 10.41 19.55
#